data_AF-A0A377VD84-F1
#
_entry.id   AF-A0A377VD84-F1
#
_cell.length_a   1.000
_cell.length_b   1.000
_cell.length_c   1.000
_cell.angle_alpha   90.00
_cell.angle_beta   90.00
_cell.angle_gamma   90.00
#
_symmetry.space_group_name_H-M   'P 1'
#
loop_
_entity.id
_entity.type
_entity.pdbx_description
1 polymer ?
#
loop_
_entity_poly.entity_id
_entity_poly.type
_entity_poly.pdbx_seq_one_letter_code
_entity_poly.pdbx_strand_id
1 'polypeptide(L)'
;MKDRADSFVIALGQLISEHEDDLRNATSYVSKQNPGFFTAYYAEFANLVAKVDQLKKIEQEARAITARLQAKQGEFDDARQSLQEEFAQVERQLAQELKQTGMTAIQPDDFLTQQQRKTKAEQMLEALAKQETQQSSIRDVLFAEIDKLNGLWLREFSAIKAELDRVNAGHTALQIEADFKGDKEAAIGFMQQLFKGSNIRETTLRAVMEDYADFGGLLRDLPNALKKAGSTPEVFEKTFMQNLVEFVTCQVPNRFVIRYRGKELKHHSLGQRASALLLYVLSQRQNDVIIIDQPEDDLDNQTIYDDVIKLLREMKPHAQFIFATHNANFPVLGDAEQVHACRYQDEQVAVQSGSIDARPVQDAIINIMEGGQEAFNRRKEVYNLWKPQS
;
A
#
# COMPACT_ATOMS: atom_id res chain seq x y z
N MET A 1 20.87 -21.72 -65.19
CA MET A 1 19.96 -21.44 -66.32
C MET A 1 20.69 -21.51 -67.65
N LYS A 2 21.87 -20.88 -67.77
CA LYS A 2 22.83 -21.03 -68.87
C LYS A 2 22.99 -22.45 -69.42
N ASP A 3 23.46 -23.37 -68.59
CA ASP A 3 23.78 -24.74 -69.04
C ASP A 3 22.58 -25.50 -69.62
N ARG A 4 21.36 -25.16 -69.18
CA ARG A 4 20.12 -25.76 -69.69
C ARG A 4 19.74 -25.22 -71.06
N ALA A 5 19.95 -23.92 -71.31
CA ALA A 5 19.68 -23.30 -72.60
C ALA A 5 20.72 -23.70 -73.66
N ASP A 6 21.99 -23.74 -73.28
CA ASP A 6 23.09 -24.19 -74.15
C ASP A 6 22.94 -25.67 -74.52
N SER A 7 22.63 -26.53 -73.54
CA SER A 7 22.39 -27.96 -73.76
C SER A 7 21.21 -28.22 -74.71
N PHE A 8 20.12 -27.46 -74.59
CA PHE A 8 18.96 -27.59 -75.48
C PHE A 8 19.30 -27.25 -76.94
N VAL A 9 20.01 -26.14 -77.17
CA VAL A 9 20.39 -25.70 -78.52
C VAL A 9 21.41 -26.66 -79.16
N ILE A 10 22.37 -27.17 -78.38
CA ILE A 10 23.34 -28.17 -78.86
C ILE A 10 22.62 -29.47 -79.26
N ALA A 11 21.70 -29.95 -78.43
CA ALA A 11 20.92 -31.17 -78.73
C ALA A 11 20.04 -31.00 -79.98
N LEU A 12 19.43 -29.83 -80.16
CA LEU A 12 18.63 -29.51 -81.35
C LEU A 12 19.49 -29.47 -82.63
N GLY A 13 20.69 -28.90 -82.55
CA GLY A 13 21.64 -28.88 -83.66
C GLY A 13 22.17 -30.27 -84.04
N GLN A 14 22.44 -31.13 -83.04
CA GLN A 14 22.84 -32.52 -83.25
C GLN A 14 21.75 -33.32 -83.97
N LEU A 15 20.49 -33.22 -83.50
CA LEU A 15 19.35 -33.90 -84.11
C LEU A 15 19.18 -33.55 -85.60
N ILE A 16 19.36 -32.27 -85.95
CA ILE A 16 19.26 -31.82 -87.34
C ILE A 16 20.43 -32.41 -88.16
N SER A 17 21.65 -32.34 -87.65
CA SER A 17 22.85 -32.82 -88.35
C SER A 17 22.85 -34.33 -88.56
N GLU A 18 22.29 -35.11 -87.62
CA GLU A 18 22.25 -36.58 -87.70
C GLU A 18 21.27 -37.10 -88.74
N HIS A 19 20.17 -36.37 -89.00
CA HIS A 19 19.08 -36.88 -89.84
C HIS A 19 18.91 -36.16 -91.18
N GLU A 20 19.56 -35.00 -91.37
CA GLU A 20 19.38 -34.20 -92.59
C GLU A 20 19.79 -34.95 -93.86
N ASP A 21 20.99 -35.51 -93.90
CA ASP A 21 21.53 -36.15 -95.11
C ASP A 21 20.75 -37.41 -95.48
N ASP A 22 20.36 -38.20 -94.49
CA ASP A 22 19.56 -39.42 -94.69
C ASP A 22 18.17 -39.09 -95.24
N LEU A 23 17.50 -38.08 -94.67
CA LEU A 23 16.19 -37.65 -95.13
C LEU A 23 16.26 -37.03 -96.53
N ARG A 24 17.28 -36.22 -96.84
CA ARG A 24 17.39 -35.59 -98.17
C ARG A 24 17.68 -36.60 -99.28
N ASN A 25 18.40 -37.69 -98.98
CA ASN A 25 18.78 -38.71 -99.97
C ASN A 25 17.75 -39.85 -100.15
N ALA A 26 16.71 -39.92 -99.31
CA ALA A 26 15.70 -40.99 -99.32
C ALA A 26 14.78 -41.03 -100.57
N THR A 27 14.84 -40.01 -101.43
CA THR A 27 13.99 -39.88 -102.64
C THR A 27 14.66 -40.33 -103.94
N SER A 28 15.80 -41.03 -103.85
CA SER A 28 16.65 -41.38 -105.00
C SER A 28 16.19 -42.58 -105.86
N TYR A 29 15.17 -43.32 -105.45
CA TYR A 29 14.70 -44.53 -106.13
C TYR A 29 13.58 -44.25 -107.16
N VAL A 30 13.63 -44.89 -108.33
CA VAL A 30 12.58 -44.75 -109.38
C VAL A 30 11.98 -46.12 -109.71
N SER A 31 10.71 -46.33 -109.37
CA SER A 31 10.00 -47.59 -109.66
C SER A 31 9.53 -47.67 -111.11
N LYS A 32 9.85 -48.79 -111.78
CA LYS A 32 9.36 -49.08 -113.14
C LYS A 32 7.94 -49.63 -113.19
N GLN A 33 7.38 -50.09 -112.06
CA GLN A 33 6.07 -50.76 -112.00
C GLN A 33 4.96 -49.88 -111.45
N ASN A 34 5.27 -48.97 -110.50
CA ASN A 34 4.28 -48.12 -109.82
C ASN A 34 4.69 -46.63 -109.76
N PRO A 35 4.89 -45.94 -110.90
CA PRO A 35 5.43 -44.58 -110.92
C PRO A 35 4.54 -43.55 -110.21
N GLY A 36 3.22 -43.61 -110.40
CA GLY A 36 2.28 -42.64 -109.81
C GLY A 36 2.25 -42.65 -108.27
N PHE A 37 2.39 -43.83 -107.64
CA PHE A 37 2.46 -43.95 -106.19
C PHE A 37 3.73 -43.32 -105.62
N PHE A 38 4.90 -43.62 -106.20
CA PHE A 38 6.16 -43.05 -105.72
C PHE A 38 6.24 -41.54 -105.95
N THR A 39 5.64 -40.99 -107.01
CA THR A 39 5.53 -39.53 -107.18
C THR A 39 4.70 -38.89 -106.06
N ALA A 40 3.53 -39.46 -105.71
CA ALA A 40 2.71 -38.94 -104.61
C ALA A 40 3.39 -39.13 -103.24
N TYR A 41 4.03 -40.28 -103.01
CA TYR A 41 4.79 -40.57 -101.80
C TYR A 41 5.98 -39.63 -101.61
N TYR A 42 6.75 -39.35 -102.67
CA TYR A 42 7.86 -38.40 -102.62
C TYR A 42 7.39 -36.95 -102.49
N ALA A 43 6.21 -36.60 -103.00
CA ALA A 43 5.61 -35.29 -102.71
C ALA A 43 5.31 -35.12 -101.22
N GLU A 44 4.76 -36.15 -100.56
CA GLU A 44 4.57 -36.13 -99.10
C GLU A 44 5.89 -36.22 -98.33
N PHE A 45 6.87 -36.96 -98.83
CA PHE A 45 8.19 -37.02 -98.22
C PHE A 45 8.93 -35.68 -98.33
N ALA A 46 8.74 -34.93 -99.41
CA ALA A 46 9.24 -33.56 -99.54
C ALA A 46 8.62 -32.62 -98.49
N ASN A 47 7.35 -32.82 -98.11
CA ASN A 47 6.74 -32.08 -96.99
C ASN A 47 7.45 -32.37 -95.67
N LEU A 48 7.93 -33.60 -95.44
CA LEU A 48 8.73 -33.97 -94.26
C LEU A 48 10.12 -33.33 -94.30
N VAL A 49 10.80 -33.34 -95.44
CA VAL A 49 12.10 -32.65 -95.63
C VAL A 49 11.95 -31.15 -95.37
N ALA A 50 10.86 -30.52 -95.81
CA ALA A 50 10.58 -29.12 -95.52
C ALA A 50 10.42 -28.84 -94.01
N LYS A 51 10.03 -29.83 -93.18
CA LYS A 51 10.03 -29.68 -91.71
C LYS A 51 11.43 -29.64 -91.12
N VAL A 52 12.41 -30.29 -91.74
CA VAL A 52 13.83 -30.19 -91.34
C VAL A 52 14.34 -28.77 -91.56
N ASP A 53 13.94 -28.11 -92.66
CA ASP A 53 14.28 -26.71 -92.91
C ASP A 53 13.62 -25.76 -91.89
N GLN A 54 12.38 -26.07 -91.46
CA GLN A 54 11.72 -25.35 -90.36
C GLN A 54 12.47 -25.54 -89.03
N LEU A 55 12.93 -26.75 -88.73
CA LEU A 55 13.74 -27.04 -87.53
C LEU A 55 15.07 -26.28 -87.54
N LYS A 56 15.73 -26.16 -88.70
CA LYS A 56 16.93 -25.32 -88.87
C LYS A 56 16.67 -23.85 -88.53
N LYS A 57 15.54 -23.32 -88.98
CA LYS A 57 15.16 -21.94 -88.65
C LYS A 57 14.93 -21.77 -87.15
N ILE A 58 14.24 -22.72 -86.51
CA ILE A 58 14.01 -22.72 -85.06
C ILE A 58 15.34 -22.82 -84.30
N GLU A 59 16.29 -23.64 -84.78
CA GLU A 59 17.60 -23.79 -84.16
C GLU A 59 18.43 -22.50 -84.19
N GLN A 60 18.42 -21.78 -85.31
CA GLN A 60 19.07 -20.47 -85.44
C GLN A 60 18.43 -19.42 -84.53
N GLU A 61 17.10 -19.38 -84.48
CA GLU A 61 16.35 -18.48 -83.59
C GLU A 61 16.65 -18.79 -82.11
N ALA A 62 16.72 -20.07 -81.75
CA ALA A 62 17.07 -20.52 -80.41
C ALA A 62 18.52 -20.14 -80.04
N ARG A 63 19.50 -20.30 -80.96
CA ARG A 63 20.87 -19.80 -80.77
C ARG A 63 20.91 -18.30 -80.48
N ALA A 64 20.16 -17.51 -81.25
CA ALA A 64 20.11 -16.06 -81.08
C ALA A 64 19.47 -15.65 -79.75
N ILE A 65 18.46 -16.39 -79.27
CA ILE A 65 17.86 -16.18 -77.95
C ILE A 65 18.86 -16.53 -76.85
N THR A 66 19.53 -17.68 -76.94
CA THR A 66 20.52 -18.11 -75.95
C THR A 66 21.69 -17.13 -75.84
N ALA A 67 22.20 -16.58 -76.95
CA ALA A 67 23.22 -15.53 -76.94
C ALA A 67 22.76 -14.25 -76.21
N ARG A 68 21.50 -13.83 -76.41
CA ARG A 68 20.93 -12.67 -75.70
C ARG A 68 20.75 -12.94 -74.20
N LEU A 69 20.37 -14.16 -73.83
CA LEU A 69 20.29 -14.57 -72.42
C LEU A 69 21.67 -14.56 -71.76
N GLN A 70 22.71 -15.02 -72.46
CA GLN A 70 24.09 -14.96 -71.98
C GLN A 70 24.57 -13.51 -71.76
N ALA A 71 24.25 -12.60 -72.70
CA ALA A 71 24.57 -11.18 -72.54
C ALA A 71 23.88 -10.57 -71.30
N LYS A 72 22.59 -10.88 -71.08
CA LYS A 72 21.86 -10.41 -69.88
C LYS A 72 22.39 -10.98 -68.57
N GLN A 73 22.89 -12.21 -68.58
CA GLN A 73 23.55 -12.77 -67.42
C GLN A 73 24.88 -12.06 -67.12
N GLY A 74 25.66 -11.74 -68.15
CA GLY A 74 26.88 -10.92 -68.01
C GLY A 74 26.61 -9.54 -67.42
N GLU A 75 25.60 -8.82 -67.94
CA GLU A 75 25.17 -7.52 -67.37
C GLU A 75 24.80 -7.63 -65.88
N PHE A 76 24.15 -8.71 -65.47
CA PHE A 76 23.78 -8.94 -64.06
C PHE A 76 25.00 -9.24 -63.18
N ASP A 77 25.92 -10.06 -63.67
CA ASP A 77 27.16 -10.39 -62.94
C ASP A 77 28.05 -9.15 -62.78
N ASP A 78 28.15 -8.30 -63.81
CA ASP A 78 28.86 -7.02 -63.77
C ASP A 78 28.20 -6.05 -62.77
N ALA A 79 26.87 -5.91 -62.79
CA ALA A 79 26.15 -5.08 -61.84
C ALA A 79 26.33 -5.57 -60.39
N ARG A 80 26.33 -6.89 -60.17
CA ARG A 80 26.58 -7.51 -58.87
C ARG A 80 28.00 -7.18 -58.39
N GLN A 81 29.00 -7.27 -59.27
CA GLN A 81 30.38 -6.99 -58.93
C GLN A 81 30.60 -5.49 -58.66
N SER A 82 30.01 -4.61 -59.48
CA SER A 82 30.05 -3.14 -59.26
C SER A 82 29.46 -2.77 -57.90
N LEU A 83 28.30 -3.32 -57.53
CA LEU A 83 27.69 -3.07 -56.23
C LEU A 83 28.53 -3.60 -55.08
N GLN A 84 29.21 -4.74 -55.27
CA GLN A 84 30.11 -5.29 -54.26
C GLN A 84 31.37 -4.43 -54.07
N GLU A 85 31.90 -3.86 -55.15
CA GLU A 85 33.03 -2.93 -55.14
C GLU A 85 32.64 -1.57 -54.53
N GLU A 86 31.48 -1.03 -54.89
CA GLU A 86 30.91 0.17 -54.29
C GLU A 86 30.71 0.00 -52.78
N PHE A 87 30.15 -1.14 -52.35
CA PHE A 87 29.95 -1.44 -50.93
C PHE A 87 31.28 -1.52 -50.16
N ALA A 88 32.29 -2.18 -50.74
CA ALA A 88 33.62 -2.26 -50.15
C ALA A 88 34.33 -0.90 -50.11
N GLN A 89 34.08 -0.02 -51.09
CA GLN A 89 34.63 1.33 -51.13
C GLN A 89 34.00 2.23 -50.06
N VAL A 90 32.68 2.15 -49.90
CA VAL A 90 31.92 2.83 -48.82
C VAL A 90 32.40 2.34 -47.46
N GLU A 91 32.54 1.03 -47.26
CA GLU A 91 33.07 0.44 -46.02
C GLU A 91 34.47 0.96 -45.68
N ARG A 92 35.38 1.05 -46.67
CA ARG A 92 36.73 1.60 -46.49
C ARG A 92 36.73 3.08 -46.16
N GLN A 93 35.90 3.89 -46.82
CA GLN A 93 35.77 5.32 -46.52
C GLN A 93 35.27 5.55 -45.10
N LEU A 94 34.18 4.88 -44.70
CA LEU A 94 33.63 4.96 -43.34
C LEU A 94 34.65 4.49 -42.29
N ALA A 95 35.37 3.38 -42.55
CA ALA A 95 36.42 2.92 -41.64
C ALA A 95 37.59 3.92 -41.51
N GLN A 96 37.91 4.66 -42.58
CA GLN A 96 38.96 5.67 -42.58
C GLN A 96 38.54 6.95 -41.83
N GLU A 97 37.30 7.41 -42.03
CA GLU A 97 36.71 8.53 -41.27
C GLU A 97 36.63 8.21 -39.78
N LEU A 98 36.16 7.01 -39.43
CA LEU A 98 36.02 6.57 -38.03
C LEU A 98 37.37 6.42 -37.30
N LYS A 99 38.42 5.99 -38.02
CA LYS A 99 39.79 5.96 -37.50
C LYS A 99 40.33 7.36 -37.15
N GLN A 100 39.97 8.40 -37.91
CA GLN A 100 40.38 9.78 -37.61
C GLN A 100 39.72 10.31 -36.33
N THR A 101 38.53 9.81 -36.00
CA THR A 101 37.83 10.10 -34.72
C THR A 101 38.23 9.16 -33.57
N GLY A 102 39.18 8.24 -33.76
CA GLY A 102 39.68 7.36 -32.70
C GLY A 102 38.81 6.14 -32.38
N MET A 103 37.85 5.78 -33.24
CA MET A 103 36.98 4.60 -33.07
C MET A 103 37.36 3.48 -34.04
N THR A 104 37.30 2.22 -33.58
CA THR A 104 37.53 1.03 -34.40
C THR A 104 36.38 0.77 -35.38
N ALA A 105 36.72 0.23 -36.56
CA ALA A 105 35.83 0.00 -37.67
C ALA A 105 34.56 -0.79 -37.28
N ILE A 106 33.40 -0.30 -37.71
CA ILE A 106 32.08 -0.91 -37.44
C ILE A 106 31.87 -2.06 -38.42
N GLN A 107 31.66 -3.29 -37.92
CA GLN A 107 31.20 -4.39 -38.76
C GLN A 107 29.68 -4.27 -38.99
N PRO A 108 29.16 -4.46 -40.22
CA PRO A 108 27.72 -4.38 -40.50
C PRO A 108 26.86 -5.31 -39.63
N ASP A 109 27.39 -6.48 -39.26
CA ASP A 109 26.71 -7.42 -38.36
C ASP A 109 26.60 -6.89 -36.92
N ASP A 110 27.58 -6.09 -36.47
CA ASP A 110 27.51 -5.41 -35.17
C ASP A 110 26.40 -4.36 -35.18
N PHE A 111 26.22 -3.62 -36.28
CA PHE A 111 25.15 -2.63 -36.40
C PHE A 111 23.76 -3.28 -36.24
N LEU A 112 23.51 -4.41 -36.91
CA LEU A 112 22.25 -5.16 -36.76
C LEU A 112 22.04 -5.63 -35.32
N THR A 113 23.10 -6.15 -34.70
CA THR A 113 23.05 -6.63 -33.31
C THR A 113 22.77 -5.49 -32.32
N GLN A 114 23.43 -4.34 -32.49
CA GLN A 114 23.19 -3.15 -31.66
C GLN A 114 21.79 -2.57 -31.90
N GLN A 115 21.29 -2.57 -33.13
CA GLN A 115 19.95 -2.08 -33.45
C GLN A 115 18.88 -2.98 -32.80
N GLN A 116 19.03 -4.29 -32.85
CA GLN A 116 18.14 -5.22 -32.12
C GLN A 116 18.19 -4.99 -30.61
N ARG A 117 19.38 -4.78 -30.05
CA ARG A 117 19.56 -4.49 -28.62
C ARG A 117 18.90 -3.18 -28.21
N LYS A 118 19.00 -2.14 -29.05
CA LYS A 118 18.32 -0.85 -28.89
C LYS A 118 16.80 -1.03 -28.87
N THR A 119 16.23 -1.70 -29.88
CA THR A 119 14.78 -1.93 -29.94
C THR A 119 14.28 -2.72 -28.73
N LYS A 120 15.02 -3.73 -28.28
CA LYS A 120 14.67 -4.48 -27.06
C LYS A 120 14.71 -3.60 -25.81
N ALA A 121 15.73 -2.75 -25.68
CA ALA A 121 15.84 -1.82 -24.56
C ALA A 121 14.71 -0.78 -24.58
N GLU A 122 14.34 -0.23 -25.74
CA GLU A 122 13.21 0.70 -25.91
C GLU A 122 11.88 0.04 -25.50
N GLN A 123 11.63 -1.20 -25.91
CA GLN A 123 10.46 -1.97 -25.48
C GLN A 123 10.43 -2.21 -23.97
N MET A 124 11.58 -2.54 -23.36
CA MET A 124 11.68 -2.70 -21.91
C MET A 124 11.44 -1.39 -21.16
N LEU A 125 11.94 -0.26 -21.67
CA LEU A 125 11.68 1.07 -21.10
C LEU A 125 10.20 1.42 -21.17
N GLU A 126 9.53 1.15 -22.29
CA GLU A 126 8.09 1.39 -22.42
C GLU A 126 7.28 0.51 -21.46
N ALA A 127 7.67 -0.75 -21.28
CA ALA A 127 7.04 -1.64 -20.31
C ALA A 127 7.23 -1.16 -18.86
N LEU A 128 8.44 -0.72 -18.50
CA LEU A 128 8.73 -0.15 -17.18
C LEU A 128 7.93 1.14 -16.93
N ALA A 129 7.82 2.02 -17.92
CA ALA A 129 7.04 3.25 -17.80
C ALA A 129 5.53 2.97 -17.58
N LYS A 130 4.98 1.97 -18.27
CA LYS A 130 3.61 1.49 -18.04
C LYS A 130 3.44 0.92 -16.64
N GLN A 131 4.40 0.12 -16.17
CA GLN A 131 4.39 -0.44 -14.82
C GLN A 131 4.47 0.62 -13.73
N GLU A 132 5.31 1.65 -13.90
CA GLU A 132 5.41 2.79 -12.98
C GLU A 132 4.08 3.56 -12.88
N THR A 133 3.43 3.80 -14.02
CA THR A 133 2.12 4.46 -14.06
C THR A 133 1.06 3.63 -13.32
N GLN A 134 1.03 2.31 -13.56
CA GLN A 134 0.10 1.41 -12.88
C GLN A 134 0.37 1.37 -11.37
N GLN A 135 1.64 1.31 -10.96
CA GLN A 135 2.04 1.33 -9.56
C GLN A 135 1.61 2.62 -8.87
N SER A 136 1.78 3.78 -9.51
CA SER A 136 1.29 5.06 -9.00
C SER A 136 -0.22 5.03 -8.79
N SER A 137 -0.97 4.57 -9.79
CA SER A 137 -2.44 4.50 -9.71
C SER A 137 -2.91 3.60 -8.56
N ILE A 138 -2.30 2.41 -8.39
CA ILE A 138 -2.62 1.51 -7.27
C ILE A 138 -2.26 2.16 -5.92
N ARG A 139 -1.13 2.85 -5.85
CA ARG A 139 -0.69 3.56 -4.64
C ARG A 139 -1.65 4.70 -4.25
N ASP A 140 -2.14 5.44 -5.23
CA ASP A 140 -3.12 6.52 -5.00
C ASP A 140 -4.44 5.96 -4.46
N VAL A 141 -4.91 4.84 -5.02
CA VAL A 141 -6.11 4.13 -4.52
C VAL A 141 -5.88 3.63 -3.10
N LEU A 142 -4.73 3.01 -2.81
CA LEU A 142 -4.39 2.54 -1.47
C LEU A 142 -4.43 3.69 -0.45
N PHE A 143 -3.80 4.83 -0.77
CA PHE A 143 -3.82 5.98 0.14
C PHE A 143 -5.22 6.56 0.33
N ALA A 144 -6.05 6.60 -0.72
CA ALA A 144 -7.43 7.02 -0.60
C ALA A 144 -8.24 6.11 0.35
N GLU A 145 -8.03 4.80 0.31
CA GLU A 145 -8.68 3.86 1.23
C GLU A 145 -8.13 3.97 2.67
N ILE A 146 -6.82 4.19 2.84
CA ILE A 146 -6.21 4.49 4.16
C ILE A 146 -6.81 5.77 4.75
N ASP A 147 -6.96 6.82 3.95
CA ASP A 147 -7.53 8.09 4.39
C ASP A 147 -9.01 7.93 4.80
N LYS A 148 -9.78 7.10 4.08
CA LYS A 148 -11.16 6.73 4.46
C LYS A 148 -11.20 5.97 5.78
N LEU A 149 -10.36 4.95 5.96
CA LEU A 149 -10.27 4.18 7.19
C LEU A 149 -9.92 5.08 8.37
N ASN A 150 -8.93 5.96 8.19
CA ASN A 150 -8.56 6.96 9.17
C ASN A 150 -9.71 7.92 9.51
N GLY A 151 -10.50 8.33 8.51
CA GLY A 151 -11.69 9.15 8.73
C GLY A 151 -12.74 8.47 9.61
N LEU A 152 -12.91 7.15 9.49
CA LEU A 152 -13.79 6.37 10.37
C LEU A 152 -13.29 6.34 11.82
N TRP A 153 -12.00 6.09 12.02
CA TRP A 153 -11.38 6.15 13.35
C TRP A 153 -11.45 7.54 13.99
N LEU A 154 -11.25 8.60 13.20
CA LEU A 154 -11.37 9.97 13.67
C LEU A 154 -12.81 10.30 14.09
N ARG A 155 -13.81 9.76 13.38
CA ARG A 155 -15.22 9.94 13.73
C ARG A 155 -15.55 9.28 15.07
N GLU A 156 -15.10 8.05 15.29
CA GLU A 156 -15.21 7.36 16.58
C GLU A 156 -14.54 8.16 17.69
N PHE A 157 -13.28 8.57 17.50
CA PHE A 157 -12.55 9.39 18.46
C PHE A 157 -13.26 10.71 18.76
N SER A 158 -13.82 11.36 17.74
CA SER A 158 -14.53 12.64 17.90
C SER A 158 -15.82 12.48 18.72
N ALA A 159 -16.52 11.35 18.58
CA ALA A 159 -17.68 11.04 19.43
C ALA A 159 -17.24 10.86 20.90
N ILE A 160 -16.18 10.08 21.15
CA ILE A 160 -15.61 9.91 22.50
C ILE A 160 -15.16 11.27 23.06
N LYS A 161 -14.43 12.06 22.27
CA LYS A 161 -13.93 13.36 22.69
C LYS A 161 -15.07 14.31 23.08
N ALA A 162 -16.19 14.31 22.35
CA ALA A 162 -17.35 15.12 22.69
C ALA A 162 -17.95 14.75 24.05
N GLU A 163 -17.98 13.45 24.41
CA GLU A 163 -18.38 12.99 25.74
C GLU A 163 -17.40 13.47 26.82
N LEU A 164 -16.09 13.36 26.56
CA LEU A 164 -15.05 13.79 27.49
C LEU A 164 -15.04 15.32 27.68
N ASP A 165 -15.24 16.10 26.62
CA ASP A 165 -15.34 17.55 26.68
C ASP A 165 -16.56 17.99 27.51
N ARG A 166 -17.67 17.23 27.46
CA ARG A 166 -18.83 17.47 28.34
C ARG A 166 -18.49 17.23 29.81
N VAL A 167 -17.75 16.17 30.11
CA VAL A 167 -17.27 15.87 31.48
C VAL A 167 -16.34 17.00 31.97
N ASN A 168 -15.40 17.43 31.12
CA ASN A 168 -14.45 18.50 31.44
C ASN A 168 -15.12 19.86 31.64
N ALA A 169 -16.22 20.14 30.93
CA ALA A 169 -17.00 21.38 31.07
C ALA A 169 -17.64 21.56 32.46
N GLY A 170 -17.76 20.49 33.24
CA GLY A 170 -18.24 20.54 34.63
C GLY A 170 -17.31 21.29 35.60
N HIS A 171 -16.16 21.80 35.16
CA HIS A 171 -15.16 22.51 35.98
C HIS A 171 -14.75 21.76 37.25
N THR A 172 -14.79 20.43 37.20
CA THR A 172 -14.37 19.60 38.33
C THR A 172 -12.85 19.58 38.46
N ALA A 173 -12.34 19.16 39.62
CA ALA A 173 -10.92 18.90 39.85
C ALA A 173 -10.35 17.79 38.93
N LEU A 174 -11.22 17.04 38.24
CA LEU A 174 -10.90 16.02 37.27
C LEU A 174 -10.94 16.59 35.84
N GLN A 175 -9.91 16.30 35.05
CA GLN A 175 -9.82 16.63 33.64
C GLN A 175 -9.32 15.41 32.87
N ILE A 176 -9.93 15.10 31.72
CA ILE A 176 -9.51 13.99 30.87
C ILE A 176 -9.01 14.56 29.54
N GLU A 177 -7.71 14.40 29.30
CA GLU A 177 -7.07 14.74 28.03
C GLU A 177 -7.15 13.53 27.10
N ALA A 178 -7.47 13.77 25.82
CA ALA A 178 -7.60 12.74 24.81
C ALA A 178 -6.81 13.13 23.55
N ASP A 179 -5.88 12.27 23.14
CA ASP A 179 -5.06 12.44 21.96
C ASP A 179 -5.37 11.34 20.93
N PHE A 180 -5.77 11.76 19.73
CA PHE A 180 -6.01 10.85 18.62
C PHE A 180 -4.70 10.17 18.21
N LYS A 181 -4.67 8.84 18.21
CA LYS A 181 -3.46 8.04 17.92
C LYS A 181 -2.26 8.41 18.80
N GLY A 182 -2.53 8.81 20.03
CA GLY A 182 -1.50 9.28 20.97
C GLY A 182 -0.70 8.17 21.65
N ASP A 183 -1.13 6.91 21.58
CA ASP A 183 -0.45 5.80 22.26
C ASP A 183 0.70 5.24 21.40
N LYS A 184 1.82 5.95 21.44
CA LYS A 184 3.06 5.57 20.77
C LYS A 184 3.63 4.26 21.32
N GLU A 185 3.47 3.99 22.61
CA GLU A 185 4.01 2.77 23.22
C GLU A 185 3.32 1.53 22.65
N ALA A 186 2.01 1.57 22.51
CA ALA A 186 1.25 0.50 21.87
C ALA A 186 1.65 0.32 20.38
N ALA A 187 1.83 1.42 19.64
CA ALA A 187 2.29 1.37 18.26
C ALA A 187 3.68 0.71 18.13
N ILE A 188 4.62 1.08 19.00
CA ILE A 188 5.97 0.48 19.03
C ILE A 188 5.91 -1.00 19.44
N GLY A 189 5.09 -1.35 20.43
CA GLY A 189 4.87 -2.74 20.82
C GLY A 189 4.34 -3.59 19.66
N PHE A 190 3.42 -3.05 18.87
CA PHE A 190 2.92 -3.69 17.65
C PHE A 190 4.02 -3.85 16.60
N MET A 191 4.84 -2.81 16.35
CA MET A 191 6.00 -2.94 15.46
C MET A 191 6.96 -4.03 15.94
N GLN A 192 7.29 -4.09 17.24
CA GLN A 192 8.20 -5.10 17.77
C GLN A 192 7.72 -6.54 17.50
N GLN A 193 6.40 -6.77 17.56
CA GLN A 193 5.83 -8.08 17.26
C GLN A 193 6.04 -8.47 15.79
N LEU A 194 5.78 -7.56 14.85
CA LEU A 194 5.91 -7.82 13.41
C LEU A 194 7.37 -7.83 12.94
N PHE A 195 8.25 -7.10 13.63
CA PHE A 195 9.69 -7.05 13.34
C PHE A 195 10.48 -8.15 14.06
N LYS A 196 9.83 -9.09 14.75
CA LYS A 196 10.51 -10.17 15.47
C LYS A 196 11.35 -11.03 14.52
N GLY A 197 12.63 -11.21 14.85
CA GLY A 197 13.58 -11.97 14.02
C GLY A 197 14.28 -11.17 12.91
N SER A 198 13.95 -9.88 12.74
CA SER A 198 14.63 -9.00 11.77
C SER A 198 15.97 -8.43 12.25
N ASN A 199 16.36 -8.69 13.51
CA ASN A 199 17.48 -8.05 14.21
C ASN A 199 17.39 -6.51 14.34
N ILE A 200 16.22 -5.92 14.09
CA ILE A 200 15.98 -4.49 14.31
C ILE A 200 15.67 -4.24 15.79
N ARG A 201 16.34 -3.23 16.37
CA ARG A 201 16.18 -2.86 17.78
C ARG A 201 14.99 -1.94 17.97
N GLU A 202 14.37 -2.00 19.15
CA GLU A 202 13.27 -1.10 19.54
C GLU A 202 13.62 0.38 19.37
N THR A 203 14.85 0.77 19.71
CA THR A 203 15.34 2.15 19.56
C THR A 203 15.22 2.66 18.13
N THR A 204 15.45 1.77 17.15
CA THR A 204 15.30 2.09 15.73
C THR A 204 13.83 2.25 15.36
N LEU A 205 12.96 1.35 15.83
CA LEU A 205 11.51 1.45 15.60
C LEU A 205 10.96 2.77 16.16
N ARG A 206 11.39 3.16 17.37
CA ARG A 206 11.05 4.44 18.00
C ARG A 206 11.51 5.63 17.18
N ALA A 207 12.77 5.63 16.73
CA ALA A 207 13.30 6.71 15.92
C ALA A 207 12.51 6.88 14.61
N VAL A 208 12.18 5.77 13.93
CA VAL A 208 11.40 5.81 12.69
C VAL A 208 9.98 6.33 12.94
N MET A 209 9.31 5.92 14.02
CA MET A 209 7.92 6.28 14.32
C MET A 209 7.75 7.67 14.99
N GLU A 210 8.84 8.33 15.35
CA GLU A 210 8.85 9.59 16.10
C GLU A 210 7.97 10.68 15.46
N ASP A 211 8.10 10.86 14.15
CA ASP A 211 7.45 11.96 13.41
C ASP A 211 6.05 11.57 12.87
N TYR A 212 5.62 10.32 13.02
CA TYR A 212 4.41 9.79 12.38
C TYR A 212 3.38 9.35 13.39
N ALA A 213 2.16 9.88 13.33
CA ALA A 213 1.07 9.48 14.22
C ALA A 213 0.63 8.02 14.01
N ASP A 214 0.74 7.52 12.78
CA ASP A 214 0.32 6.18 12.37
C ASP A 214 1.21 5.59 11.26
N PHE A 215 0.93 4.34 10.90
CA PHE A 215 1.64 3.63 9.84
C PHE A 215 1.27 4.10 8.44
N GLY A 216 0.09 4.69 8.24
CA GLY A 216 -0.33 5.29 6.97
C GLY A 216 0.51 6.52 6.61
N GLY A 217 0.74 7.41 7.58
CA GLY A 217 1.66 8.54 7.46
C GLY A 217 3.10 8.09 7.24
N LEU A 218 3.55 7.08 7.99
CA LEU A 218 4.87 6.48 7.81
C LEU A 218 5.05 5.91 6.40
N LEU A 219 4.07 5.18 5.86
CA LEU A 219 4.12 4.64 4.49
C LEU A 219 4.16 5.75 3.44
N ARG A 220 3.42 6.84 3.65
CA ARG A 220 3.39 7.99 2.72
C ARG A 220 4.75 8.65 2.62
N ASP A 221 5.46 8.74 3.74
CA ASP A 221 6.77 9.38 3.87
C ASP A 221 7.92 8.38 4.13
N LEU A 222 7.75 7.14 3.66
CA LEU A 222 8.68 6.04 3.91
C LEU A 222 10.15 6.38 3.56
N PRO A 223 10.47 7.08 2.44
CA PRO A 223 11.85 7.44 2.13
C PRO A 223 12.53 8.31 3.19
N ASN A 224 11.79 9.18 3.87
CA ASN A 224 12.33 9.99 4.96
C ASN A 224 12.36 9.20 6.28
N ALA A 225 11.33 8.39 6.55
CA ALA A 225 11.27 7.49 7.71
C ALA A 225 12.51 6.56 7.75
N LEU A 226 12.90 6.01 6.60
CA LEU A 226 14.06 5.12 6.47
C LEU A 226 15.40 5.78 6.82
N LYS A 227 15.52 7.10 6.74
CA LYS A 227 16.74 7.82 7.17
C LYS A 227 16.97 7.67 8.68
N LYS A 228 15.90 7.46 9.45
CA LYS A 228 15.96 7.19 10.89
C LYS A 228 16.09 5.69 11.22
N ALA A 229 16.10 4.80 10.21
CA ALA A 229 16.25 3.36 10.39
C ALA A 229 17.71 2.91 10.65
N GLY A 230 18.65 3.86 10.79
CA GLY A 230 20.04 3.58 11.13
C GLY A 230 20.78 2.81 10.04
N SER A 231 21.52 1.76 10.42
CA SER A 231 22.35 0.95 9.52
C SER A 231 21.59 -0.20 8.83
N THR A 232 20.28 -0.29 8.99
CA THR A 232 19.45 -1.38 8.43
C THR A 232 18.21 -0.88 7.68
N PRO A 233 18.29 0.16 6.82
CA PRO A 233 17.13 0.69 6.12
C PRO A 233 16.49 -0.34 5.17
N GLU A 234 17.30 -1.15 4.47
CA GLU A 234 16.77 -2.14 3.52
C GLU A 234 16.04 -3.28 4.23
N VAL A 235 16.56 -3.72 5.38
CA VAL A 235 15.89 -4.75 6.21
C VAL A 235 14.60 -4.19 6.79
N PHE A 236 14.60 -2.92 7.20
CA PHE A 236 13.40 -2.26 7.69
C PHE A 236 12.33 -2.19 6.62
N GLU A 237 12.67 -1.63 5.46
CA GLU A 237 11.76 -1.48 4.33
C GLU A 237 11.19 -2.83 3.89
N LYS A 238 12.05 -3.84 3.73
CA LYS A 238 11.62 -5.19 3.37
C LYS A 238 10.62 -5.76 4.38
N THR A 239 10.93 -5.68 5.67
CA THR A 239 10.07 -6.23 6.74
C THR A 239 8.75 -5.47 6.84
N PHE A 240 8.79 -4.14 6.70
CA PHE A 240 7.60 -3.30 6.70
C PHE A 240 6.68 -3.61 5.52
N MET A 241 7.25 -3.70 4.31
CA MET A 241 6.49 -3.99 3.08
C MET A 241 5.95 -5.42 3.06
N GLN A 242 6.62 -6.38 3.69
CA GLN A 242 6.12 -7.75 3.84
C GLN A 242 4.88 -7.86 4.74
N ASN A 243 4.76 -6.97 5.75
CA ASN A 243 3.65 -6.93 6.69
C ASN A 243 2.78 -5.68 6.47
N LEU A 244 2.73 -5.19 5.23
CA LEU A 244 2.14 -3.89 4.92
C LEU A 244 0.66 -3.83 5.29
N VAL A 245 -0.08 -4.91 5.07
CA VAL A 245 -1.52 -4.99 5.34
C VAL A 245 -1.78 -4.83 6.83
N GLU A 246 -1.04 -5.54 7.67
CA GLU A 246 -1.11 -5.48 9.12
C GLU A 246 -0.80 -4.06 9.63
N PHE A 247 0.20 -3.40 9.05
CA PHE A 247 0.55 -2.03 9.44
C PHE A 247 -0.53 -1.03 9.06
N VAL A 248 -1.01 -1.01 7.81
CA VAL A 248 -1.97 0.02 7.36
C VAL A 248 -3.39 -0.19 7.90
N THR A 249 -3.71 -1.40 8.37
CA THR A 249 -5.00 -1.70 9.02
C THR A 249 -4.97 -1.61 10.54
N CYS A 250 -3.78 -1.47 11.15
CA CYS A 250 -3.65 -1.29 12.58
C CYS A 250 -4.12 0.11 13.01
N GLN A 251 -5.13 0.15 13.86
CA GLN A 251 -5.54 1.38 14.55
C GLN A 251 -4.57 1.65 15.70
N VAL A 252 -3.71 2.68 15.55
CA VAL A 252 -2.91 3.16 16.68
C VAL A 252 -3.86 3.65 17.77
N PRO A 253 -3.77 3.10 19.00
CA PRO A 253 -4.71 3.46 20.06
C PRO A 253 -4.65 4.95 20.41
N ASN A 254 -5.81 5.48 20.80
CA ASN A 254 -5.91 6.82 21.35
C ASN A 254 -5.30 6.84 22.76
N ARG A 255 -4.68 7.97 23.12
CA ARG A 255 -4.14 8.15 24.47
C ARG A 255 -5.12 8.96 25.30
N PHE A 256 -5.48 8.43 26.47
CA PHE A 256 -6.31 9.11 27.45
C PHE A 256 -5.50 9.35 28.71
N VAL A 257 -5.42 10.61 29.14
CA VAL A 257 -4.71 11.00 30.37
C VAL A 257 -5.70 11.64 31.32
N ILE A 258 -5.98 10.94 32.42
CA ILE A 258 -6.81 11.47 33.49
C ILE A 258 -5.92 12.30 34.41
N ARG A 259 -6.22 13.60 34.54
CA ARG A 259 -5.59 14.52 35.47
C ARG A 259 -6.54 14.84 36.61
N TYR A 260 -6.00 14.79 37.83
CA TYR A 260 -6.66 15.25 39.03
C TYR A 260 -5.83 16.38 39.63
N ARG A 261 -6.45 17.55 39.88
CA ARG A 261 -5.77 18.75 40.40
C ARG A 261 -4.48 19.10 39.60
N GLY A 262 -4.53 18.94 38.28
CA GLY A 262 -3.44 19.24 37.35
C GLY A 262 -2.35 18.17 37.19
N LYS A 263 -2.37 17.08 37.97
CA LYS A 263 -1.39 15.99 37.89
C LYS A 263 -2.03 14.71 37.35
N GLU A 264 -1.26 13.86 36.68
CA GLU A 264 -1.80 12.57 36.19
C GLU A 264 -2.21 11.66 37.36
N LEU A 265 -3.30 10.92 37.17
CA LEU A 265 -3.88 10.04 38.18
C LEU A 265 -2.90 8.99 38.72
N LYS A 266 -1.98 8.51 37.88
CA LYS A 266 -0.93 7.54 38.25
C LYS A 266 0.06 8.03 39.31
N HIS A 267 0.15 9.36 39.52
CA HIS A 267 1.04 9.98 40.49
C HIS A 267 0.35 10.32 41.82
N HIS A 268 -0.92 9.96 41.96
CA HIS A 268 -1.71 10.22 43.17
C HIS A 268 -1.74 9.00 44.09
N SER A 269 -2.01 9.25 45.38
CA SER A 269 -2.25 8.17 46.34
C SER A 269 -3.49 7.36 45.94
N LEU A 270 -3.61 6.13 46.45
CA LEU A 270 -4.76 5.27 46.17
C LEU A 270 -6.09 5.98 46.51
N GLY A 271 -6.13 6.70 47.62
CA GLY A 271 -7.27 7.52 48.04
C GLY A 271 -7.65 8.64 47.08
N GLN A 272 -6.67 9.42 46.64
CA GLN A 272 -6.89 10.48 45.65
C GLN A 272 -7.35 9.92 44.30
N ARG A 273 -6.91 8.69 43.95
CA ARG A 273 -7.39 8.01 42.75
C ARG A 273 -8.85 7.57 42.88
N ALA A 274 -9.25 7.08 44.05
CA ALA A 274 -10.63 6.73 44.33
C ALA A 274 -11.55 7.96 44.25
N SER A 275 -11.13 9.11 44.82
CA SER A 275 -11.92 10.35 44.74
C SER A 275 -12.04 10.87 43.31
N ALA A 276 -10.96 10.84 42.53
CA ALA A 276 -11.01 11.21 41.12
C ALA A 276 -12.00 10.35 40.32
N LEU A 277 -12.07 9.05 40.59
CA LEU A 277 -13.04 8.15 39.96
C LEU A 277 -14.48 8.45 40.43
N LEU A 278 -14.68 8.70 41.72
CA LEU A 278 -15.98 9.11 42.25
C LEU A 278 -16.47 10.39 41.58
N LEU A 279 -15.61 11.42 41.49
CA LEU A 279 -15.92 12.67 40.79
C LEU A 279 -16.25 12.44 39.31
N TYR A 280 -15.56 11.50 38.65
CA TYR A 280 -15.88 11.12 37.27
C TYR A 280 -17.31 10.56 37.15
N VAL A 281 -17.68 9.62 38.02
CA VAL A 281 -19.03 9.01 38.01
C VAL A 281 -20.10 10.06 38.30
N LEU A 282 -19.87 10.91 39.30
CA LEU A 282 -20.78 11.99 39.66
C LEU A 282 -20.93 13.01 38.52
N SER A 283 -19.85 13.40 37.86
CA SER A 283 -19.87 14.39 36.78
C SER A 283 -20.60 13.95 35.51
N GLN A 284 -20.94 12.66 35.34
CA GLN A 284 -21.73 12.20 34.20
C GLN A 284 -23.13 12.82 34.15
N ARG A 285 -23.73 13.19 35.31
CA ARG A 285 -25.06 13.82 35.42
C ARG A 285 -26.18 13.12 34.61
N GLN A 286 -26.04 11.82 34.33
CA GLN A 286 -26.98 11.01 33.53
C GLN A 286 -27.89 10.12 34.39
N ASN A 287 -27.62 10.02 35.69
CA ASN A 287 -28.32 9.12 36.59
C ASN A 287 -29.23 9.92 37.52
N ASP A 288 -30.50 9.49 37.62
CA ASP A 288 -31.48 10.08 38.53
C ASP A 288 -31.26 9.66 39.99
N VAL A 289 -30.66 8.48 40.23
CA VAL A 289 -30.39 7.93 41.56
C VAL A 289 -28.98 7.37 41.63
N ILE A 290 -28.23 7.76 42.66
CA ILE A 290 -26.85 7.34 42.90
C ILE A 290 -26.76 6.79 44.33
N ILE A 291 -26.31 5.53 44.45
CA ILE A 291 -26.15 4.84 45.74
C ILE A 291 -24.67 4.55 45.95
N ILE A 292 -24.11 5.04 47.05
CA ILE A 292 -22.70 4.87 47.38
C ILE A 292 -22.57 4.38 48.82
N ASP A 293 -21.96 3.22 48.98
CA ASP A 293 -21.57 2.65 50.27
C ASP A 293 -20.15 3.08 50.61
N GLN A 294 -19.96 3.57 51.83
CA GLN A 294 -18.71 4.08 52.37
C GLN A 294 -17.98 5.06 51.42
N PRO A 295 -18.61 6.18 51.01
CA PRO A 295 -17.97 7.16 50.13
C PRO A 295 -16.68 7.77 50.71
N GLU A 296 -16.47 7.67 52.03
CA GLU A 296 -15.28 8.13 52.75
C GLU A 296 -14.08 7.18 52.69
N ASP A 297 -14.24 5.93 52.26
CA ASP A 297 -13.14 4.97 52.28
C ASP A 297 -12.02 5.45 51.35
N ASP A 298 -10.79 5.38 51.86
CA ASP A 298 -9.58 5.93 51.26
C ASP A 298 -9.58 7.46 51.04
N LEU A 299 -10.60 8.22 51.46
CA LEU A 299 -10.64 9.69 51.33
C LEU A 299 -10.27 10.41 52.62
N ASP A 300 -9.45 11.46 52.49
CA ASP A 300 -9.23 12.39 53.60
C ASP A 300 -10.40 13.40 53.71
N ASN A 301 -10.63 13.94 54.92
CA ASN A 301 -11.74 14.86 55.19
C ASN A 301 -11.69 16.14 54.34
N GLN A 302 -10.50 16.61 53.94
CA GLN A 302 -10.40 17.79 53.09
C GLN A 302 -10.92 17.46 51.69
N THR A 303 -10.50 16.33 51.10
CA THR A 303 -10.99 15.86 49.80
C THR A 303 -12.49 15.58 49.80
N ILE A 304 -13.02 14.96 50.87
CA ILE A 304 -14.47 14.76 51.05
C ILE A 304 -15.18 16.11 50.95
N TYR A 305 -14.76 17.11 51.72
CA TYR A 305 -15.45 18.39 51.74
C TYR A 305 -15.26 19.19 50.45
N ASP A 306 -14.02 19.35 49.99
CA ASP A 306 -13.68 20.27 48.92
C ASP A 306 -14.19 19.82 47.55
N ASP A 307 -14.21 18.51 47.31
CA ASP A 307 -14.56 17.97 45.98
C ASP A 307 -15.89 17.22 46.00
N VAL A 308 -16.12 16.33 46.95
CA VAL A 308 -17.31 15.46 46.96
C VAL A 308 -18.54 16.23 47.45
N ILE A 309 -18.50 16.80 48.66
CA ILE A 309 -19.65 17.47 49.28
C ILE A 309 -20.12 18.68 48.46
N LYS A 310 -19.20 19.51 47.95
CA LYS A 310 -19.56 20.66 47.10
C LYS A 310 -20.26 20.21 45.83
N LEU A 311 -19.72 19.20 45.14
CA LEU A 311 -20.34 18.66 43.93
C LEU A 311 -21.72 18.05 44.22
N LEU A 312 -21.86 17.32 45.33
CA LEU A 312 -23.15 16.74 45.74
C LEU A 312 -24.21 17.81 45.96
N ARG A 313 -23.87 18.93 46.63
CA ARG A 313 -24.81 20.03 46.86
C ARG A 313 -25.27 20.71 45.57
N GLU A 314 -24.41 20.77 44.56
CA GLU A 314 -24.78 21.27 43.23
C GLU A 314 -25.68 20.28 42.47
N MET A 315 -25.49 18.98 42.68
CA MET A 315 -26.18 17.93 41.94
C MET A 315 -27.51 17.49 42.57
N LYS A 316 -27.66 17.57 43.89
CA LYS A 316 -28.85 17.09 44.62
C LYS A 316 -30.21 17.66 44.14
N PRO A 317 -30.30 18.87 43.54
CA PRO A 317 -31.56 19.33 42.96
C PRO A 317 -32.03 18.53 41.72
N HIS A 318 -31.14 17.77 41.11
CA HIS A 318 -31.37 17.07 39.84
C HIS A 318 -31.15 15.55 39.92
N ALA A 319 -30.58 15.05 41.02
CA ALA A 319 -30.35 13.62 41.24
C ALA A 319 -30.51 13.27 42.72
N GLN A 320 -31.02 12.09 43.01
CA GLN A 320 -31.13 11.54 44.36
C GLN A 320 -29.83 10.83 44.75
N PHE A 321 -29.31 11.16 45.93
CA PHE A 321 -28.15 10.51 46.51
C PHE A 321 -28.53 9.69 47.74
N ILE A 322 -28.08 8.44 47.79
CA ILE A 322 -28.23 7.56 48.95
C ILE A 322 -26.84 7.12 49.39
N PHE A 323 -26.45 7.56 50.58
CA PHE A 323 -25.16 7.22 51.18
C PHE A 323 -25.33 6.30 52.37
N ALA A 324 -24.58 5.21 52.39
CA ALA A 324 -24.28 4.48 53.61
C ALA A 324 -22.88 4.96 54.08
N THR A 325 -22.82 5.65 55.21
CA THR A 325 -21.61 6.33 55.66
C THR A 325 -21.52 6.34 57.18
N HIS A 326 -20.30 6.32 57.69
CA HIS A 326 -19.98 6.54 59.10
C HIS A 326 -19.32 7.90 59.34
N ASN A 327 -19.11 8.71 58.29
CA ASN A 327 -18.49 10.02 58.38
C ASN A 327 -19.55 11.13 58.42
N ALA A 328 -19.55 11.90 59.52
CA ALA A 328 -20.52 12.98 59.74
C ALA A 328 -20.51 14.08 58.68
N ASN A 329 -19.42 14.24 57.90
CA ASN A 329 -19.34 15.24 56.85
C ASN A 329 -20.42 15.05 55.77
N PHE A 330 -20.82 13.81 55.45
CA PHE A 330 -21.85 13.55 54.45
C PHE A 330 -23.24 14.01 54.89
N PRO A 331 -23.81 13.51 56.01
CA PRO A 331 -25.15 13.95 56.42
C PRO A 331 -25.18 15.41 56.88
N VAL A 332 -24.12 15.91 57.53
CA VAL A 332 -24.09 17.27 58.12
C VAL A 332 -23.70 18.33 57.08
N LEU A 333 -22.56 18.17 56.40
CA LEU A 333 -22.06 19.17 55.45
C LEU A 333 -22.67 19.00 54.05
N GLY A 334 -23.09 17.78 53.71
CA GLY A 334 -23.87 17.50 52.51
C GLY A 334 -25.33 17.95 52.58
N ASP A 335 -25.80 18.38 53.77
CA ASP A 335 -27.15 18.90 53.98
C ASP A 335 -28.21 17.86 53.58
N ALA A 336 -28.18 16.71 54.25
CA ALA A 336 -29.06 15.58 53.93
C ALA A 336 -30.52 15.86 54.31
N GLU A 337 -31.43 15.72 53.35
CA GLU A 337 -32.87 15.91 53.56
C GLU A 337 -33.47 14.80 54.44
N GLN A 338 -32.94 13.59 54.32
CA GLN A 338 -33.41 12.40 55.02
C GLN A 338 -32.22 11.58 55.52
N VAL A 339 -32.21 11.27 56.80
CA VAL A 339 -31.20 10.42 57.45
C VAL A 339 -31.88 9.20 58.04
N HIS A 340 -31.27 8.03 57.81
CA HIS A 340 -31.66 6.76 58.40
C HIS A 340 -30.55 6.29 59.36
N ALA A 341 -30.73 6.54 60.65
CA ALA A 341 -29.79 6.09 61.67
C ALA A 341 -30.10 4.64 62.04
N CYS A 342 -29.24 3.72 61.61
CA CYS A 342 -29.35 2.29 61.89
C CYS A 342 -28.61 1.93 63.17
N ARG A 343 -29.23 1.12 64.04
CA ARG A 343 -28.61 0.51 65.22
C ARG A 343 -28.87 -0.98 65.21
N TYR A 344 -27.84 -1.75 65.53
CA TYR A 344 -27.95 -3.19 65.69
C TYR A 344 -28.16 -3.51 67.17
N GLN A 345 -29.32 -4.08 67.52
CA GLN A 345 -29.69 -4.46 68.89
C GLN A 345 -30.48 -5.77 68.82
N ASP A 346 -30.16 -6.73 69.70
CA ASP A 346 -30.90 -8.00 69.84
C ASP A 346 -31.13 -8.75 68.51
N GLU A 347 -30.08 -8.86 67.69
CA GLU A 347 -30.11 -9.48 66.34
C GLU A 347 -31.06 -8.80 65.33
N GLN A 348 -31.52 -7.58 65.63
CA GLN A 348 -32.38 -6.79 64.76
C GLN A 348 -31.76 -5.42 64.46
N VAL A 349 -32.08 -4.90 63.27
CA VAL A 349 -31.70 -3.53 62.88
C VAL A 349 -32.87 -2.60 63.22
N ALA A 350 -32.70 -1.78 64.24
CA ALA A 350 -33.60 -0.68 64.53
C ALA A 350 -33.20 0.54 63.68
N VAL A 351 -34.16 1.12 62.96
CA VAL A 351 -33.94 2.28 62.10
C VAL A 351 -34.70 3.47 62.63
N GLN A 352 -34.00 4.57 62.87
CA GLN A 352 -34.59 5.85 63.20
C GLN A 352 -34.43 6.81 62.03
N SER A 353 -35.55 7.30 61.49
CA SER A 353 -35.56 8.11 60.27
C SER A 353 -36.06 9.52 60.53
N GLY A 354 -35.47 10.51 59.85
CA GLY A 354 -35.95 11.89 59.88
C GLY A 354 -35.02 12.84 59.14
N SER A 355 -35.42 14.11 59.07
CA SER A 355 -34.55 15.19 58.56
C SER A 355 -33.37 15.43 59.50
N ILE A 356 -32.27 15.96 58.94
CA ILE A 356 -31.08 16.40 59.68
C ILE A 356 -31.41 17.41 60.80
N ASP A 357 -32.51 18.16 60.66
CA ASP A 357 -32.98 19.14 61.64
C ASP A 357 -33.74 18.53 62.83
N ALA A 358 -34.15 17.26 62.73
CA ALA A 358 -34.91 16.61 63.77
C ALA A 358 -34.00 16.27 64.96
N ARG A 359 -34.39 16.73 66.17
CA ARG A 359 -33.63 16.48 67.40
C ARG A 359 -33.21 15.01 67.59
N PRO A 360 -34.12 14.03 67.40
CA PRO A 360 -33.75 12.62 67.53
C PRO A 360 -32.65 12.19 66.55
N VAL A 361 -32.63 12.75 65.33
CA VAL A 361 -31.61 12.44 64.31
C VAL A 361 -30.28 13.10 64.67
N GLN A 362 -30.29 14.35 65.11
CA GLN A 362 -29.08 15.05 65.59
C GLN A 362 -28.42 14.28 66.74
N ASP A 363 -29.22 13.84 67.72
CA ASP A 363 -28.74 13.04 68.84
C ASP A 363 -28.17 11.70 68.34
N ALA A 364 -28.79 11.07 67.34
CA ALA A 364 -28.28 9.84 66.75
C ALA A 364 -26.93 10.06 66.04
N ILE A 365 -26.77 11.12 65.24
CA ILE A 365 -25.51 11.45 64.56
C ILE A 365 -24.39 11.72 65.57
N ILE A 366 -24.66 12.52 66.59
CA ILE A 366 -23.68 12.83 67.65
C ILE A 366 -23.24 11.55 68.36
N ASN A 367 -24.18 10.67 68.70
CA ASN A 367 -23.86 9.44 69.42
C ASN A 367 -23.14 8.41 68.56
N ILE A 368 -23.50 8.28 67.28
CA ILE A 368 -22.95 7.24 66.38
C ILE A 368 -21.62 7.69 65.76
N MET A 369 -21.56 8.92 65.21
CA MET A 369 -20.44 9.38 64.37
C MET A 369 -19.43 10.26 65.13
N GLU A 370 -19.87 10.98 66.18
CA GLU A 370 -18.98 11.89 66.92
C GLU A 370 -18.44 11.29 68.24
N GLY A 371 -18.87 10.09 68.59
CA GLY A 371 -18.46 9.40 69.81
C GLY A 371 -19.21 9.85 71.07
N GLY A 372 -20.39 10.46 70.92
CA GLY A 372 -21.24 10.88 72.03
C GLY A 372 -21.21 12.38 72.33
N GLN A 373 -22.18 12.81 73.14
CA GLN A 373 -22.41 14.22 73.46
C GLN A 373 -21.21 14.90 74.14
N GLU A 374 -20.49 14.17 75.00
CA GLU A 374 -19.30 14.68 75.69
C GLU A 374 -18.16 14.97 74.71
N ALA A 375 -17.85 14.02 73.82
CA ALA A 375 -16.81 14.17 72.80
C ALA A 375 -17.11 15.32 71.84
N PHE A 376 -18.36 15.43 71.39
CA PHE A 376 -18.82 16.52 70.53
C PHE A 376 -18.66 17.90 71.21
N ASN A 377 -19.13 18.04 72.45
CA ASN A 377 -19.02 19.29 73.20
C ASN A 377 -17.55 19.66 73.44
N ARG A 378 -16.69 18.68 73.77
CA ARG A 378 -15.27 18.91 73.96
C ARG A 378 -14.58 19.41 72.69
N ARG A 379 -14.87 18.83 71.51
CA ARG A 379 -14.35 19.34 70.23
C ARG A 379 -14.82 20.76 69.95
N LYS A 380 -16.11 21.05 70.20
CA LYS A 380 -16.69 22.40 70.05
C LYS A 380 -16.01 23.44 70.94
N GLU A 381 -15.71 23.10 72.20
CA GLU A 381 -14.96 23.96 73.11
C GLU A 381 -13.55 24.25 72.57
N VAL A 382 -12.81 23.22 72.19
CA VAL A 382 -11.46 23.35 71.63
C VAL A 382 -11.45 24.23 70.38
N TYR A 383 -12.36 24.01 69.43
CA TYR A 383 -12.45 24.84 68.23
C TYR A 383 -12.88 26.28 68.52
N ASN A 384 -13.74 26.51 69.52
CA ASN A 384 -14.08 27.87 69.95
C ASN A 384 -12.88 28.61 70.56
N LEU A 385 -11.98 27.91 71.24
CA LEU A 385 -10.72 28.48 71.76
C LEU A 385 -9.71 28.79 70.64
N TRP A 386 -9.73 28.02 69.55
CA TRP A 386 -8.85 28.21 68.39
C TRP A 386 -9.32 29.29 67.42
N LYS A 387 -10.46 29.94 67.68
CA LYS A 387 -10.90 31.08 66.87
C LYS A 387 -9.75 32.08 66.78
N PRO A 388 -9.26 32.42 65.58
CA PRO A 388 -8.28 33.48 65.43
C PRO A 388 -8.88 34.72 66.10
N GLN A 389 -8.10 35.39 66.96
CA GLN A 389 -8.40 36.79 67.25
C GLN A 389 -8.28 37.50 65.92
N SER A 390 -9.44 37.84 65.35
CA SER A 390 -9.62 38.47 64.04
C SER A 390 -8.75 39.69 63.84
#